data_AF-A0A1V4XUF8-F1
#
_entry.id   AF-A0A1V4XUF8-F1
#
_cell.length_a   1.000
_cell.length_b   1.000
_cell.length_c   1.000
_cell.angle_alpha   90.00
_cell.angle_beta   90.00
_cell.angle_gamma   90.00
#
_symmetry.space_group_name_H-M   'P 1'
#
loop_
_entity.id
_entity.type
_entity.pdbx_description
1 polymer ?
#
loop_
_entity_poly.entity_id
_entity_poly.type
_entity_poly.pdbx_seq_one_letter_code
_entity_poly.pdbx_strand_id
1 'polypeptide(L)'
;MNLSAEQAAQIRSLQETQLKEIQPLRNNLYSKRSELRLLWLQQTPDQSKISAVDREIRSLRDQIQDKMTGHRLAIFKILTPEQQTKLQAYWAGRGYGKGMRGHGGMGMASGTGWGMRGY
;
A
#
# COMPACT_ATOMS: atom_id res chain seq x y z
N MET A 1 18.90 8.59 -14.24
CA MET A 1 17.60 9.22 -14.56
C MET A 1 17.86 10.71 -14.42
N ASN A 2 17.84 11.49 -15.51
CA ASN A 2 18.23 12.90 -15.50
C ASN A 2 17.01 13.72 -15.93
N LEU A 3 16.38 14.45 -14.99
CA LEU A 3 15.21 15.29 -15.24
C LEU A 3 15.65 16.72 -15.55
N SER A 4 14.93 17.41 -16.44
CA SER A 4 15.09 18.87 -16.58
C SER A 4 14.57 19.61 -15.34
N ALA A 5 14.97 20.87 -15.16
CA ALA A 5 14.48 21.70 -14.07
C ALA A 5 12.94 21.86 -14.11
N GLU A 6 12.37 22.02 -15.31
CA GLU A 6 10.93 22.13 -15.54
C GLU A 6 10.20 20.82 -15.19
N GLN A 7 10.72 19.66 -15.65
CA GLN A 7 10.16 18.35 -15.31
C GLN A 7 10.20 18.11 -13.79
N ALA A 8 11.31 18.46 -13.13
CA ALA A 8 11.45 18.32 -11.69
C ALA A 8 10.45 19.21 -10.92
N ALA A 9 10.22 20.44 -11.37
CA ALA A 9 9.24 21.34 -10.75
C ALA A 9 7.80 20.80 -10.89
N GLN A 10 7.42 20.31 -12.08
CA GLN A 10 6.11 19.71 -12.30
C GLN A 10 5.88 18.45 -11.45
N ILE A 11 6.89 17.57 -11.38
CA ILE A 11 6.82 16.36 -10.55
C ILE A 11 6.70 16.71 -9.06
N ARG A 12 7.41 17.72 -8.57
CA ARG A 12 7.29 18.18 -7.17
C ARG A 12 5.88 18.67 -6.85
N SER A 13 5.29 19.49 -7.73
CA SER A 13 3.91 19.97 -7.55
C SER A 13 2.89 18.83 -7.52
N LEU A 14 3.06 17.82 -8.40
CA LEU A 14 2.24 16.61 -8.36
C LEU A 14 2.40 15.83 -7.06
N GLN A 15 3.63 15.70 -6.54
CA GLN A 15 3.89 15.03 -5.26
C GLN A 15 3.23 15.75 -4.09
N GLU A 16 3.31 17.07 -4.03
CA GLU A 16 2.67 17.87 -2.98
C GLU A 16 1.15 17.73 -3.01
N THR A 17 0.56 17.79 -4.20
CA THR A 17 -0.89 17.60 -4.39
C THR A 17 -1.31 16.20 -3.95
N GLN A 18 -0.59 15.18 -4.40
CA GLN A 18 -0.84 13.80 -4.04
C GLN A 18 -0.76 13.56 -2.52
N LEU A 19 0.24 14.16 -1.85
CA LEU A 19 0.38 14.05 -0.40
C LEU A 19 -0.82 14.65 0.31
N LYS A 20 -1.27 15.85 -0.10
CA LYS A 20 -2.45 16.51 0.48
C LYS A 20 -3.72 15.68 0.32
N GLU A 21 -3.90 15.03 -0.84
CA GLU A 21 -5.08 14.20 -1.10
C GLU A 21 -5.06 12.85 -0.38
N ILE A 22 -3.89 12.21 -0.27
CA ILE A 22 -3.77 10.87 0.35
C ILE A 22 -3.69 10.94 1.87
N GLN A 23 -3.13 12.02 2.45
CA GLN A 23 -2.97 12.14 3.90
C GLN A 23 -4.27 11.90 4.69
N PRO A 24 -5.43 12.51 4.36
CA PRO A 24 -6.67 12.23 5.09
C PRO A 24 -7.12 10.77 4.93
N LEU A 25 -6.95 10.16 3.76
CA LEU A 25 -7.29 8.75 3.53
C LEU A 25 -6.42 7.82 4.38
N ARG A 26 -5.12 8.11 4.52
CA ARG A 26 -4.19 7.36 5.38
C ARG A 26 -4.56 7.50 6.85
N ASN A 27 -4.91 8.70 7.29
CA ASN A 27 -5.35 8.95 8.66
C ASN A 27 -6.62 8.13 8.96
N ASN A 28 -7.61 8.17 8.06
CA ASN A 28 -8.83 7.38 8.21
C ASN A 28 -8.55 5.88 8.22
N LEU A 29 -7.67 5.40 7.33
CA LEU A 29 -7.27 4.00 7.29
C LEU A 29 -6.58 3.56 8.60
N TYR A 30 -5.75 4.42 9.19
CA TYR A 30 -5.12 4.15 10.48
C TYR A 30 -6.18 4.04 11.58
N SER A 31 -7.08 5.00 11.69
CA SER A 31 -8.17 4.99 12.67
C SER A 31 -9.04 3.74 12.53
N LYS A 32 -9.44 3.37 11.30
CA LYS A 32 -10.25 2.18 11.04
C LYS A 32 -9.54 0.87 11.37
N ARG A 33 -8.23 0.78 11.15
CA ARG A 33 -7.42 -0.37 11.58
C ARG A 33 -7.37 -0.50 13.11
N SER A 34 -7.28 0.62 13.83
CA SER A 34 -7.35 0.63 15.29
C SER A 34 -8.73 0.21 15.79
N GLU A 35 -9.80 0.73 15.18
CA GLU A 35 -11.18 0.32 15.46
C GLU A 35 -11.38 -1.18 15.26
N LEU A 36 -10.95 -1.71 14.11
CA LEU A 36 -11.02 -3.14 13.82
C LEU A 36 -10.29 -3.98 14.88
N ARG A 37 -9.09 -3.54 15.30
CA ARG A 37 -8.34 -4.23 16.36
C ARG A 37 -9.11 -4.25 17.68
N LEU A 38 -9.74 -3.14 18.06
CA LEU A 38 -10.55 -3.07 19.28
C LEU A 38 -11.78 -3.98 19.22
N LEU A 39 -12.46 -4.05 18.07
CA LEU A 39 -13.60 -4.96 17.87
C LEU A 39 -13.20 -6.44 18.07
N TRP A 40 -12.01 -6.82 17.60
CA TRP A 40 -11.48 -8.18 17.81
C TRP A 40 -11.08 -8.48 19.26
N LEU A 41 -10.83 -7.46 20.09
CA LEU A 41 -10.46 -7.62 21.50
C LEU A 41 -11.66 -7.65 22.44
N GLN A 42 -12.88 -7.49 21.92
CA GLN A 42 -14.10 -7.60 22.73
C GLN A 42 -14.28 -9.03 23.24
N GLN A 43 -14.84 -9.18 24.45
CA GLN A 43 -15.12 -10.50 25.03
C GLN A 43 -16.06 -11.34 24.14
N THR A 44 -16.98 -10.67 23.45
CA THR A 44 -17.89 -11.25 22.46
C THR A 44 -17.80 -10.44 21.15
N PRO A 45 -16.92 -10.81 20.21
CA PRO A 45 -16.75 -10.07 18.97
C PRO A 45 -18.03 -10.02 18.12
N ASP A 46 -18.42 -8.82 17.69
CA ASP A 46 -19.56 -8.60 16.80
C ASP A 46 -19.13 -8.75 15.34
N GLN A 47 -19.51 -9.88 14.73
CA GLN A 47 -19.17 -10.21 13.34
C GLN A 47 -19.66 -9.15 12.34
N SER A 48 -20.82 -8.55 12.58
CA SER A 48 -21.41 -7.56 11.68
C SER A 48 -20.57 -6.28 11.67
N LYS A 49 -20.21 -5.78 12.86
CA LYS A 49 -19.35 -4.59 13.02
C LYS A 49 -17.96 -4.81 12.44
N ILE A 50 -17.36 -5.97 12.73
CA ILE A 50 -16.04 -6.35 12.19
C ILE A 50 -16.07 -6.34 10.65
N SER A 51 -17.09 -6.97 10.06
CA SER A 51 -17.24 -7.06 8.60
C SER A 51 -17.47 -5.68 7.97
N ALA A 52 -18.21 -4.80 8.63
CA ALA A 52 -18.43 -3.43 8.17
C ALA A 52 -17.11 -2.64 8.14
N VAL A 53 -16.35 -2.64 9.24
CA VAL A 53 -15.07 -1.93 9.33
C VAL A 53 -14.03 -2.51 8.35
N ASP A 54 -14.00 -3.83 8.13
CA ASP A 54 -13.11 -4.43 7.12
C ASP A 54 -13.43 -3.93 5.69
N ARG A 55 -14.71 -3.79 5.34
CA ARG A 55 -15.12 -3.23 4.03
C ARG A 55 -14.70 -1.78 3.88
N GLU A 56 -14.86 -0.96 4.91
CA GLU A 56 -14.40 0.44 4.90
C GLU A 56 -12.88 0.52 4.72
N ILE A 57 -12.12 -0.34 5.39
CA ILE A 57 -10.67 -0.46 5.23
C ILE A 57 -10.30 -0.81 3.79
N ARG A 58 -11.00 -1.76 3.16
CA ARG A 58 -10.77 -2.13 1.75
C ARG A 58 -11.03 -0.94 0.83
N SER A 59 -12.18 -0.28 0.98
CA SER A 59 -12.51 0.91 0.18
C SER A 59 -11.46 2.02 0.32
N LEU A 60 -10.97 2.28 1.53
CA LEU A 60 -9.91 3.28 1.75
C LEU A 60 -8.59 2.88 1.07
N ARG A 61 -8.24 1.59 1.05
CA ARG A 61 -7.05 1.10 0.33
C ARG A 61 -7.21 1.28 -1.17
N ASP A 62 -8.39 0.97 -1.71
CA ASP A 62 -8.68 1.11 -3.14
C ASP A 62 -8.56 2.58 -3.56
N GLN A 63 -9.15 3.51 -2.81
CA GLN A 63 -9.02 4.95 -3.08
C GLN A 63 -7.57 5.43 -3.05
N ILE A 64 -6.76 4.97 -2.09
CA ILE A 64 -5.33 5.30 -2.03
C ILE A 64 -4.60 4.73 -3.25
N GLN A 65 -4.90 3.48 -3.63
CA GLN A 65 -4.29 2.81 -4.76
C GLN A 65 -4.63 3.48 -6.10
N ASP A 66 -5.88 3.92 -6.27
CA ASP A 66 -6.33 4.67 -7.45
C ASP A 66 -5.58 5.98 -7.58
N LYS A 67 -5.48 6.76 -6.48
CA LYS A 67 -4.69 7.99 -6.45
C LYS A 67 -3.22 7.72 -6.76
N MET A 68 -2.62 6.68 -6.19
CA MET A 68 -1.22 6.32 -6.46
C MET A 68 -0.99 5.94 -7.93
N THR A 69 -1.93 5.22 -8.54
CA THR A 69 -1.89 4.86 -9.95
C THR A 69 -2.00 6.11 -10.82
N GLY A 70 -2.95 6.99 -10.54
CA GLY A 70 -3.12 8.27 -11.24
C GLY A 70 -1.85 9.13 -11.19
N HIS A 71 -1.24 9.27 -10.01
CA HIS A 71 0.01 10.01 -9.86
C HIS A 71 1.18 9.39 -10.63
N ARG A 72 1.32 8.07 -10.65
CA ARG A 72 2.36 7.39 -11.46
C ARG A 72 2.17 7.65 -12.95
N LEU A 73 0.93 7.58 -13.43
CA LEU A 73 0.60 7.88 -14.83
C LEU A 73 0.84 9.36 -15.17
N ALA A 74 0.54 10.28 -14.25
CA ALA A 74 0.81 11.71 -14.43
C ALA A 74 2.31 11.99 -14.54
N ILE A 75 3.14 11.40 -13.67
CA ILE A 75 4.60 11.49 -13.79
C ILE A 75 5.07 10.91 -15.12
N PHE A 76 4.56 9.75 -15.52
CA PHE A 76 4.96 9.10 -16.76
C PHE A 76 4.75 10.01 -17.99
N LYS A 77 3.67 10.79 -18.01
CA LYS A 77 3.35 11.75 -19.09
C LYS A 77 4.30 12.96 -19.16
N ILE A 78 5.00 13.32 -18.08
CA ILE A 78 5.96 14.43 -18.04
C ILE A 78 7.31 14.04 -18.67
N LEU A 79 7.60 12.75 -18.69
CA LEU A 79 8.90 12.22 -19.09
C LEU A 79 9.04 12.12 -20.61
N THR A 80 10.27 12.26 -21.10
CA THR A 80 10.61 11.97 -22.49
C THR A 80 10.53 10.47 -22.78
N PRO A 81 10.38 10.03 -24.05
CA PRO A 81 10.32 8.61 -24.39
C PRO A 81 11.52 7.80 -23.85
N GLU A 82 12.73 8.35 -23.90
CA GLU A 82 13.92 7.68 -23.35
C GLU A 82 13.87 7.54 -21.83
N GLN A 83 13.38 8.57 -21.12
CA GLN A 83 13.20 8.54 -19.67
C GLN A 83 12.09 7.55 -19.28
N GLN A 84 11.01 7.46 -20.07
CA GLN A 84 9.93 6.50 -19.90
C GLN A 84 10.45 5.07 -20.00
N THR A 85 11.26 4.74 -21.01
CA THR A 85 11.86 3.40 -21.17
C THR A 85 12.74 3.05 -19.97
N LYS A 86 13.55 3.99 -19.47
CA LYS A 86 14.37 3.80 -18.26
C LYS A 86 13.50 3.57 -17.02
N LEU A 87 12.39 4.30 -16.90
CA LEU A 87 11.45 4.15 -15.79
C LEU A 87 10.70 2.81 -15.84
N GLN A 88 10.26 2.38 -17.03
CA GLN A 88 9.63 1.08 -17.24
C GLN A 88 10.58 -0.07 -16.93
N ALA A 89 11.84 -0.02 -17.39
CA ALA A 89 12.84 -1.01 -17.06
C ALA A 89 13.08 -1.11 -15.54
N TYR A 90 13.12 0.04 -14.86
CA TYR A 90 13.19 0.09 -13.40
C TYR A 90 11.97 -0.54 -12.72
N TRP A 91 10.75 -0.27 -13.19
CA TRP A 91 9.53 -0.87 -12.67
C TRP A 91 9.45 -2.37 -12.95
N ALA A 92 9.86 -2.82 -14.13
CA ALA A 92 9.93 -4.23 -14.48
C ALA A 92 10.89 -4.98 -13.55
N GLY A 93 12.08 -4.41 -13.29
CA GLY A 93 13.07 -4.96 -12.36
C GLY A 93 12.66 -4.93 -10.88
N ARG A 94 11.72 -4.06 -10.50
CA ARG A 94 11.12 -4.00 -9.16
C ARG A 94 9.79 -4.76 -9.02
N GLY A 95 9.34 -5.45 -10.06
CA GLY A 95 8.16 -6.32 -10.02
C GLY A 95 6.93 -5.72 -10.69
N TYR A 96 6.92 -5.74 -12.02
CA TYR A 96 5.69 -5.90 -12.82
C TYR A 96 5.77 -7.13 -13.76
N GLY A 97 6.80 -7.97 -13.60
CA GLY A 97 6.94 -9.24 -14.31
C GLY A 97 8.05 -10.07 -13.66
N LYS A 98 7.75 -11.35 -13.37
CA LYS A 98 8.62 -12.36 -12.75
C LYS A 98 8.78 -12.30 -11.22
N GLY A 99 7.64 -12.24 -10.53
CA GLY A 99 7.51 -12.82 -9.19
C GLY A 99 7.41 -14.36 -9.24
N MET A 100 8.42 -15.03 -9.83
CA MET A 100 8.67 -16.45 -9.62
C MET A 100 9.88 -16.58 -8.71
N ARG A 101 9.64 -16.34 -7.42
CA ARG A 101 10.40 -16.97 -6.33
C ARG A 101 9.40 -17.61 -5.38
N GLY A 102 8.99 -18.82 -5.76
CA GLY A 102 8.66 -19.92 -4.85
C GLY A 102 7.30 -19.87 -4.16
N HIS A 103 6.29 -20.47 -4.80
CA HIS A 103 5.36 -21.31 -4.06
C HIS A 103 5.97 -22.72 -3.98
N GLY A 104 6.15 -23.22 -2.75
CA GLY A 104 6.68 -24.55 -2.44
C GLY A 104 7.65 -24.47 -1.25
N GLY A 105 7.36 -24.96 -0.06
CA GLY A 105 6.21 -25.69 0.46
C GLY A 105 6.34 -25.79 1.99
N MET A 106 5.39 -26.52 2.58
CA MET A 106 5.33 -26.93 3.99
C MET A 106 4.88 -25.88 5.01
N GLY A 107 3.57 -25.93 5.30
CA GLY A 107 3.10 -25.62 6.64
C GLY A 107 3.76 -26.55 7.66
N MET A 108 4.29 -25.94 8.72
CA MET A 108 4.36 -26.55 10.05
C MET A 108 4.02 -25.45 11.05
N ALA A 109 2.72 -25.12 11.11
CA ALA A 109 2.14 -24.58 12.33
C ALA A 109 1.91 -25.76 13.29
N SER A 110 2.99 -26.31 13.83
CA SER A 110 2.97 -27.09 15.07
C SER A 110 3.52 -26.19 16.18
N GLY A 111 2.78 -25.13 16.46
CA GLY A 111 2.96 -24.31 17.65
C GLY A 111 2.09 -24.87 18.78
N THR A 112 2.45 -26.07 19.26
CA THR A 112 2.15 -26.56 20.60
C THR A 112 2.51 -25.43 21.58
N GLY A 113 1.56 -24.84 22.30
CA GLY A 113 1.21 -25.33 23.63
C GLY A 113 2.15 -24.77 24.71
N TRP A 114 1.60 -23.89 25.55
CA TRP A 114 1.92 -23.71 26.98
C TRP A 114 3.39 -23.62 27.45
N GLY A 115 3.71 -22.46 28.05
CA GLY A 115 4.37 -22.40 29.35
C GLY A 115 5.88 -22.63 29.42
N MET A 116 6.61 -21.57 29.76
CA MET A 116 7.57 -21.53 30.89
C MET A 116 8.36 -20.21 30.80
N ARG A 117 8.11 -19.32 31.77
CA ARG A 117 8.95 -18.14 32.03
C ARG A 117 9.65 -18.43 33.36
N GLY A 118 10.96 -18.62 33.29
CA GLY A 118 11.81 -18.78 34.47
C GLY A 118 13.20 -18.24 34.17
N TYR A 119 13.50 -17.08 34.77
CA TYR A 119 14.80 -16.67 35.29
C TYR A 119 14.52 -15.77 36.49
#